data_AF-A0A3M1XR09-F1
#
_entry.id   AF-A0A3M1XR09-F1
#
_cell.length_a   1.000
_cell.length_b   1.000
_cell.length_c   1.000
_cell.angle_alpha   90.00
_cell.angle_beta   90.00
_cell.angle_gamma   90.00
#
_symmetry.space_group_name_H-M   'P 1'
#
loop_
_entity.id
_entity.type
_entity.pdbx_description
1 polymer ?
#
loop_
_entity_poly.entity_id
_entity_poly.type
_entity_poly.pdbx_seq_one_letter_code
_entity_poly.pdbx_strand_id
1 'polypeptide(L)'
;AFGYEVRVVPESHVYHVGGGALPQGNPRKTYLNVRNSLACLYKNTPRGQVFLKVLLRLLLDGVWGAKAIADRDVGTLRAIIRGHWHFFGRLGALRRERRRLYAHHRPARPAGWYPRSIVWQYFVRRRRRWARLPGIHALSNPACRGRLRGRRGRHGAHV
;
A
#
# COMPACT_ATOMS: atom_id res chain seq x y z
N ALA A 1 -3.71 -10.11 -8.09
CA ALA A 1 -2.42 -10.00 -8.79
C ALA A 1 -2.68 -9.92 -10.29
N PHE A 2 -1.87 -9.17 -11.04
CA PHE A 2 -1.99 -8.98 -12.50
C PHE A 2 -1.46 -10.21 -13.28
N GLY A 3 -1.74 -11.43 -12.81
CA GLY A 3 -1.20 -12.67 -13.37
C GLY A 3 0.17 -13.10 -12.83
N TYR A 4 0.94 -12.17 -12.24
CA TYR A 4 2.27 -12.45 -11.68
C TYR A 4 2.23 -12.86 -10.20
N GLU A 5 3.20 -13.68 -9.77
CA GLU A 5 3.38 -14.10 -8.37
C GLU A 5 4.64 -13.45 -7.78
N VAL A 6 4.54 -12.96 -6.55
CA VAL A 6 5.69 -12.43 -5.80
C VAL A 6 6.18 -13.51 -4.84
N ARG A 7 7.45 -13.91 -4.97
CA ARG A 7 8.12 -14.90 -4.11
C ARG A 7 9.25 -14.23 -3.33
N VAL A 8 9.62 -14.84 -2.21
CA VAL A 8 10.75 -14.41 -1.37
C VAL A 8 11.60 -15.63 -1.04
N VAL A 9 12.92 -15.45 -1.02
CA VAL A 9 13.92 -16.47 -0.65
C VAL A 9 14.53 -16.02 0.68
N PRO A 10 14.01 -16.48 1.84
CA PRO A 10 14.43 -15.99 3.15
C PRO A 10 15.90 -16.31 3.48
N GLU A 11 16.50 -17.30 2.81
CA GLU A 11 17.91 -17.68 2.95
C GLU A 11 18.86 -16.66 2.31
N SER A 12 18.36 -15.83 1.40
CA SER A 12 19.15 -14.80 0.72
C SER A 12 19.17 -13.51 1.56
N HIS A 13 20.30 -13.24 2.20
CA HIS A 13 20.50 -12.01 2.97
C HIS A 13 21.15 -10.92 2.12
N VAL A 14 20.48 -9.77 2.00
CA VAL A 14 21.01 -8.57 1.33
C VAL A 14 21.11 -7.44 2.34
N TYR A 15 22.32 -6.95 2.58
CA TYR A 15 22.54 -5.79 3.43
C TYR A 15 22.22 -4.53 2.64
N HIS A 16 21.19 -3.81 3.09
CA HIS A 16 20.80 -2.54 2.48
C HIS A 16 21.16 -1.39 3.40
N VAL A 17 21.94 -0.44 2.89
CA VAL A 17 22.13 0.86 3.54
C VAL A 17 20.81 1.62 3.41
N GLY A 18 19.96 1.52 4.43
CA GLY A 18 18.64 2.13 4.43
C GLY A 18 18.69 3.63 4.09
N GLY A 19 17.62 4.16 3.48
CA GLY A 19 17.45 5.60 3.33
C GLY A 19 18.49 6.35 2.47
N GLY A 20 19.40 5.66 1.77
CA GLY A 20 20.57 6.26 1.11
C GLY A 20 20.30 7.27 -0.01
N ALA A 21 19.09 7.31 -0.59
CA ALA A 21 18.78 8.25 -1.68
C ALA A 21 18.43 9.67 -1.22
N LEU A 22 17.68 9.82 -0.11
CA LEU A 22 17.28 11.11 0.45
C LEU A 22 17.14 10.99 1.97
N PRO A 23 17.73 11.90 2.76
CA PRO A 23 17.70 11.83 4.22
C PRO A 23 16.28 12.02 4.78
N GLN A 24 16.06 11.51 5.99
CA GLN A 24 14.82 11.74 6.74
C GLN A 24 14.69 13.24 7.07
N GLY A 25 13.49 13.80 6.95
CA GLY A 25 13.24 15.24 7.12
C GLY A 25 13.42 16.08 5.85
N ASN A 26 13.95 15.52 4.75
CA ASN A 26 14.04 16.27 3.50
C ASN A 26 12.63 16.54 2.90
N PRO A 27 12.22 17.81 2.69
CA PRO A 27 10.92 18.16 2.11
C PRO A 27 10.66 17.53 0.74
N ARG A 28 11.71 17.36 -0.08
CA ARG A 28 11.61 16.69 -1.39
C ARG A 28 11.19 15.23 -1.23
N LYS A 29 11.72 14.53 -0.23
CA LYS A 29 11.34 13.14 0.08
C LYS A 29 9.89 13.07 0.53
N THR A 30 9.46 13.98 1.40
CA THR A 30 8.05 14.11 1.82
C THR A 30 7.13 14.30 0.63
N TYR A 31 7.44 15.24 -0.27
CA TYR A 31 6.66 15.49 -1.47
C TYR A 31 6.54 14.24 -2.36
N LEU A 32 7.66 13.56 -2.62
CA LEU A 32 7.69 12.32 -3.40
C LEU A 32 6.87 11.21 -2.74
N ASN A 33 6.96 11.07 -1.42
CA ASN A 33 6.22 10.06 -0.68
C ASN A 33 4.71 10.30 -0.72
N VAL A 34 4.25 11.54 -0.51
CA VAL A 34 2.83 11.89 -0.55
C VAL A 34 2.26 11.63 -1.94
N ARG A 35 2.89 12.17 -3.00
CA ARG A 35 2.39 12.04 -4.37
C ARG A 35 2.38 10.58 -4.84
N ASN A 36 3.45 9.82 -4.57
CA ASN A 36 3.60 8.45 -5.05
C ASN A 36 2.67 7.51 -4.28
N SER A 37 2.55 7.68 -2.96
CA SER A 37 1.67 6.84 -2.14
C SER A 37 0.20 7.02 -2.53
N LEU A 38 -0.26 8.25 -2.78
CA LEU A 38 -1.62 8.51 -3.26
C LEU A 38 -1.87 7.92 -4.65
N ALA A 39 -0.92 8.07 -5.58
CA ALA A 39 -1.02 7.44 -6.90
C ALA A 39 -1.08 5.91 -6.81
N CYS A 40 -0.23 5.29 -5.99
CA CYS A 40 -0.24 3.84 -5.74
C CYS A 40 -1.56 3.39 -5.10
N LEU A 41 -2.06 4.11 -4.09
CA LEU A 41 -3.33 3.81 -3.43
C LEU A 41 -4.50 3.88 -4.43
N TYR A 42 -4.54 4.94 -5.23
CA TYR A 42 -5.57 5.14 -6.24
C TYR A 42 -5.52 4.07 -7.34
N LYS A 43 -4.32 3.66 -7.78
CA LYS A 43 -4.17 2.64 -8.84
C LYS A 43 -4.47 1.22 -8.36
N ASN A 44 -4.15 0.87 -7.11
CA ASN A 44 -4.23 -0.52 -6.65
C ASN A 44 -5.47 -0.87 -5.81
N THR A 45 -6.25 0.11 -5.37
CA THR A 45 -7.46 -0.14 -4.58
C THR A 45 -8.66 -0.51 -5.47
N PRO A 46 -9.47 -1.54 -5.18
CA PRO A 46 -10.69 -1.85 -5.94
C PRO A 46 -11.66 -0.66 -6.05
N ARG A 47 -12.45 -0.58 -7.14
CA ARG A 47 -13.29 0.58 -7.47
C ARG A 47 -14.23 1.02 -6.34
N GLY A 48 -14.88 0.09 -5.65
CA GLY A 48 -15.81 0.41 -4.56
C GLY A 48 -15.17 0.97 -3.28
N GLN A 49 -13.84 0.91 -3.14
CA GLN A 49 -13.15 1.36 -1.91
C GLN A 49 -12.19 2.52 -2.14
N VAL A 50 -11.93 2.89 -3.40
CA VAL A 50 -10.87 3.86 -3.74
C VAL A 50 -11.15 5.23 -3.13
N PHE A 51 -12.41 5.69 -3.19
CA PHE A 51 -12.80 6.99 -2.66
C PHE A 51 -12.56 7.07 -1.16
N LEU A 52 -13.12 6.13 -0.38
CA LEU A 52 -12.97 6.09 1.07
C LEU A 52 -11.50 5.97 1.49
N LYS A 53 -10.70 5.13 0.82
CA LYS A 53 -9.28 4.99 1.18
C LYS A 53 -8.47 6.24 0.86
N VAL A 54 -8.73 6.91 -0.26
CA VAL A 54 -8.09 8.18 -0.60
C VAL A 54 -8.49 9.26 0.40
N LEU A 55 -9.78 9.35 0.76
CA LEU A 55 -10.25 10.29 1.78
C LEU A 55 -9.56 10.07 3.13
N LEU A 56 -9.54 8.83 3.63
CA LEU A 56 -8.82 8.50 4.87
C LEU A 56 -7.33 8.85 4.78
N ARG A 57 -6.72 8.67 3.61
CA ARG A 57 -5.31 9.04 3.40
C ARG A 57 -5.11 10.56 3.48
N LEU A 58 -6.00 11.34 2.88
CA LEU A 58 -5.95 12.81 2.95
C LEU A 58 -6.11 13.30 4.39
N LEU A 59 -7.02 12.70 5.16
CA LEU A 59 -7.19 13.02 6.58
C LEU A 59 -5.93 12.71 7.41
N LEU A 60 -5.31 11.53 7.18
CA LEU A 60 -4.06 11.17 7.85
C LEU A 60 -2.90 12.11 7.45
N ASP A 61 -2.82 12.51 6.19
CA ASP A 61 -1.85 13.51 5.74
C ASP A 61 -2.15 14.89 6.36
N GLY A 62 -3.42 15.22 6.59
CA GLY A 62 -3.86 16.42 7.31
C GLY A 62 -3.41 16.42 8.77
N VAL A 63 -3.55 15.30 9.49
CA VAL A 63 -3.01 15.14 10.86
C VAL A 63 -1.50 15.33 10.88
N TRP A 64 -0.79 14.78 9.89
CA TRP A 64 0.65 14.99 9.76
C TRP A 64 1.00 16.46 9.44
N GLY A 65 0.22 17.13 8.58
CA GLY A 65 0.36 18.55 8.29
C GLY A 65 0.12 19.43 9.52
N ALA A 66 -0.90 19.12 10.33
CA ALA A 66 -1.17 19.81 11.60
C ALA A 66 0.01 19.67 12.58
N LYS A 67 0.62 18.48 12.65
CA LYS A 67 1.86 18.28 13.41
C LYS A 67 3.00 19.15 12.86
N ALA A 68 3.18 19.20 11.53
CA ALA A 68 4.23 20.03 10.92
C ALA A 68 4.03 21.52 11.22
N ILE A 69 2.79 22.01 11.31
CA ILE A 69 2.48 23.38 11.75
C ILE A 69 2.90 23.59 13.21
N ALA A 70 2.53 22.66 14.10
CA ALA A 70 2.92 22.72 15.51
C ALA A 70 4.46 22.72 15.69
N ASP A 71 5.16 21.92 14.90
CA ASP A 71 6.63 21.83 14.88
C ASP A 71 7.30 22.98 14.10
N ARG A 72 6.53 23.93 13.53
CA ARG A 72 6.99 25.01 12.63
C ARG A 72 7.79 24.53 11.41
N ASP A 73 7.59 23.29 10.97
CA ASP A 73 8.21 22.71 9.78
C ASP A 73 7.43 23.07 8.50
N VAL A 74 7.68 24.30 8.02
CA VAL A 74 7.09 24.83 6.78
C VAL A 74 7.50 24.00 5.56
N GLY A 75 8.68 23.36 5.58
CA GLY A 75 9.18 22.54 4.49
C GLY A 75 8.30 21.31 4.26
N THR A 76 8.05 20.55 5.33
CA THR A 76 7.14 19.38 5.30
C THR A 76 5.73 19.79 4.94
N LEU A 77 5.18 20.87 5.51
CA LEU A 77 3.83 21.34 5.19
C LEU A 77 3.67 21.65 3.69
N ARG A 78 4.58 22.46 3.13
CA ARG A 78 4.58 22.79 1.69
C ARG A 78 4.72 21.54 0.82
N ALA A 79 5.55 20.59 1.24
CA ALA A 79 5.74 19.34 0.53
C ALA A 79 4.48 18.46 0.50
N ILE A 80 3.72 18.41 1.60
CA ILE A 80 2.43 17.70 1.69
C ILE A 80 1.42 18.34 0.72
N ILE A 81 1.21 19.66 0.83
CA ILE A 81 0.25 20.42 0.00
C ILE A 81 0.59 20.26 -1.49
N ARG A 82 1.87 20.46 -1.85
CA ARG A 82 2.35 20.27 -3.22
C ARG A 82 2.11 18.85 -3.73
N GLY A 83 2.28 17.85 -2.86
CA GLY A 83 2.03 16.45 -3.16
C GLY A 83 0.56 16.17 -3.50
N HIS A 84 -0.35 16.75 -2.71
CA HIS A 84 -1.81 16.67 -2.94
C HIS A 84 -2.20 17.33 -4.25
N TRP A 85 -1.80 18.58 -4.49
CA TRP A 85 -2.11 19.27 -5.75
C TRP A 85 -1.58 18.54 -6.98
N HIS A 86 -0.35 18.02 -6.91
CA HIS A 86 0.19 17.22 -8.01
C HIS A 86 -0.62 15.93 -8.25
N PHE A 87 -1.07 15.26 -7.18
CA PHE A 87 -1.95 14.09 -7.31
C PHE A 87 -3.29 14.45 -7.98
N PHE A 88 -3.93 15.55 -7.54
CA PHE A 88 -5.19 16.00 -8.12
C PHE A 88 -5.03 16.45 -9.59
N GLY A 89 -3.97 17.19 -9.92
CA GLY A 89 -3.67 17.57 -11.30
C GLY A 89 -3.42 16.38 -12.23
N ARG A 90 -2.85 15.28 -11.71
CA ARG A 90 -2.65 14.03 -12.46
C ARG A 90 -3.83 13.06 -12.40
N LEU A 91 -4.91 13.39 -11.70
CA LEU A 91 -6.01 12.45 -11.47
C LEU A 91 -6.67 11.99 -12.76
N GLY A 92 -6.77 12.85 -13.78
CA GLY A 92 -7.27 12.49 -15.11
C GLY A 92 -6.43 11.41 -15.80
N ALA A 93 -5.09 11.59 -15.80
CA ALA A 93 -4.16 10.60 -16.34
C ALA A 93 -4.21 9.28 -15.56
N LEU A 94 -4.21 9.35 -14.22
CA LEU A 94 -4.33 8.18 -13.36
C LEU A 94 -5.65 7.43 -13.58
N ARG A 95 -6.75 8.14 -13.84
CA ARG A 95 -8.05 7.53 -14.17
C ARG A 95 -7.97 6.77 -15.49
N ARG A 96 -7.30 7.32 -16.52
CA ARG A 96 -7.08 6.63 -17.81
C ARG A 96 -6.23 5.37 -17.62
N GLU A 97 -5.10 5.48 -16.93
CA GLU A 97 -4.24 4.34 -16.61
C GLU A 97 -5.00 3.25 -15.84
N ARG A 98 -5.74 3.64 -14.81
CA ARG A 98 -6.56 2.73 -14.01
C ARG A 98 -7.62 2.03 -14.85
N ARG A 99 -8.29 2.72 -15.78
CA ARG A 99 -9.26 2.08 -16.68
C ARG A 99 -8.61 1.00 -17.54
N ARG A 100 -7.45 1.27 -18.13
CA ARG A 100 -6.68 0.30 -18.92
C ARG A 100 -6.26 -0.91 -18.08
N LEU A 101 -5.70 -0.67 -16.89
CA LEU A 101 -5.28 -1.74 -15.98
C LEU A 101 -6.44 -2.65 -15.54
N TYR A 102 -7.60 -2.06 -15.23
CA TYR A 102 -8.77 -2.79 -14.76
C TYR A 102 -9.62 -3.42 -15.87
N ALA A 103 -9.38 -3.05 -17.13
CA ALA A 103 -10.02 -3.69 -18.28
C ALA A 103 -9.55 -5.15 -18.42
N HIS A 104 -8.24 -5.37 -18.26
CA HIS A 104 -7.63 -6.70 -18.43
C HIS A 104 -7.47 -7.46 -17.11
N HIS A 105 -7.43 -6.78 -15.97
CA HIS A 105 -7.14 -7.42 -14.68
C HIS A 105 -7.95 -6.83 -13.53
N ARG A 106 -8.65 -7.69 -12.79
CA ARG A 106 -9.25 -7.30 -11.50
C ARG A 106 -8.26 -7.60 -10.37
N PRO A 107 -7.87 -6.62 -9.55
CA PRO A 107 -6.99 -6.88 -8.42
C PRO A 107 -7.73 -7.72 -7.38
N ALA A 108 -7.44 -9.02 -7.37
CA ALA A 108 -7.78 -9.91 -6.27
C ALA A 108 -6.94 -9.58 -5.03
N ARG A 109 -7.51 -9.80 -3.85
CA ARG A 109 -6.78 -9.74 -2.58
C ARG A 109 -5.66 -10.78 -2.62
N PRO A 110 -4.38 -10.38 -2.50
CA PRO A 110 -3.29 -11.36 -2.48
C PRO A 110 -3.37 -12.21 -1.21
N ALA A 111 -2.92 -13.46 -1.30
CA ALA A 111 -2.74 -14.31 -0.13
C ALA A 111 -1.71 -13.64 0.82
N GLY A 112 -1.96 -13.73 2.14
CA GLY A 112 -1.10 -13.09 3.14
C GLY A 112 -1.41 -11.61 3.42
N TRP A 113 -2.48 -11.05 2.87
CA TRP A 113 -2.87 -9.67 3.19
C TRP A 113 -3.38 -9.54 4.62
N TYR A 114 -2.79 -8.62 5.39
CA TYR A 114 -3.22 -8.36 6.77
C TYR A 114 -4.60 -7.66 6.79
N PRO A 115 -5.63 -8.26 7.42
CA PRO A 115 -7.01 -7.80 7.25
C PRO A 115 -7.38 -6.56 8.07
N ARG A 116 -6.50 -6.08 8.96
CA ARG A 116 -6.77 -4.96 9.88
C ARG A 116 -5.90 -3.74 9.55
N SER A 117 -6.29 -2.58 10.06
CA SER A 117 -5.51 -1.34 9.89
C SER A 117 -4.20 -1.39 10.68
N ILE A 118 -3.06 -1.34 9.97
CA ILE A 118 -1.73 -1.25 10.60
C ILE A 118 -1.59 0.07 11.38
N VAL A 119 -2.14 1.17 10.84
CA VAL A 119 -2.12 2.50 11.50
C VAL A 119 -2.80 2.41 12.88
N TRP A 120 -3.97 1.77 12.96
CA TRP A 120 -4.66 1.57 14.23
C TRP A 120 -3.88 0.70 15.22
N GLN A 121 -3.33 -0.43 14.74
CA GLN A 121 -2.54 -1.32 15.60
C GLN A 121 -1.29 -0.63 16.15
N TYR A 122 -0.65 0.22 15.35
CA TYR A 122 0.56 0.92 15.73
C TYR A 122 0.29 2.11 16.66
N PHE A 123 -0.57 3.04 16.26
CA PHE A 123 -0.76 4.29 17.00
C PHE A 123 -1.71 4.18 18.19
N VAL A 124 -2.80 3.42 18.05
CA VAL A 124 -3.81 3.29 19.12
C VAL A 124 -3.51 2.10 20.02
N ARG A 125 -3.25 0.92 19.43
CA ARG A 125 -2.95 -0.30 20.20
C ARG A 125 -1.48 -0.46 20.58
N ARG A 126 -0.61 0.49 20.21
CA ARG A 126 0.83 0.53 20.53
C ARG A 126 1.61 -0.76 20.18
N ARG A 127 1.16 -1.51 19.16
CA ARG A 127 1.81 -2.74 18.69
C ARG A 127 2.92 -2.39 17.70
N ARG A 128 4.15 -2.27 18.21
CA ARG A 128 5.34 -1.86 17.43
C ARG A 128 6.13 -3.00 16.79
N ARG A 129 5.79 -4.26 17.09
CA ARG A 129 6.48 -5.45 16.57
C ARG A 129 5.53 -6.32 15.76
N TRP A 130 6.02 -6.89 14.66
CA TRP A 130 5.28 -7.81 13.80
C TRP A 130 4.65 -8.96 14.58
N ALA A 131 5.42 -9.61 15.45
CA ALA A 131 4.98 -10.73 16.30
C ALA A 131 3.79 -10.38 17.22
N ARG A 132 3.53 -9.10 17.48
CA ARG A 132 2.41 -8.66 18.32
C ARG A 132 1.12 -8.44 17.53
N LEU A 133 1.13 -8.50 16.20
CA LEU A 133 -0.06 -8.27 15.39
C LEU A 133 -1.05 -9.44 15.51
N PRO A 134 -2.34 -9.16 15.78
CA PRO A 134 -3.35 -10.20 15.97
C PRO A 134 -3.63 -10.95 14.66
N GLY A 135 -3.66 -12.28 14.70
CA GLY A 135 -3.96 -13.11 13.53
C GLY A 135 -2.81 -13.28 12.53
N ILE A 136 -1.57 -12.94 12.93
CA ILE A 136 -0.40 -13.07 12.06
C ILE A 136 0.00 -14.53 11.79
N HIS A 137 -0.27 -15.42 12.74
CA HIS A 137 0.00 -16.86 12.63
C HIS A 137 -0.84 -17.50 11.51
N ALA A 138 -2.06 -17.02 11.29
CA ALA A 138 -2.91 -17.47 10.19
C ALA A 138 -2.39 -17.02 8.80
N LEU A 139 -1.59 -15.95 8.74
CA LEU A 139 -0.96 -15.45 7.50
C LEU A 139 0.38 -16.13 7.20
N SER A 140 1.01 -16.76 8.21
CA SER A 140 2.30 -17.45 8.11
C SER A 140 2.15 -18.95 7.91
N ASN A 141 0.96 -19.53 8.04
CA ASN A 141 0.74 -20.96 7.84
C ASN A 141 0.84 -21.36 6.35
N PRO A 142 1.79 -22.23 5.96
CA PRO A 142 1.92 -22.72 4.59
C PRO A 142 0.70 -23.52 4.09
N ALA A 143 -0.12 -24.10 4.99
CA ALA A 143 -1.34 -24.83 4.62
C ALA A 143 -2.40 -23.94 3.94
N CYS A 144 -2.40 -22.63 4.22
CA CYS A 144 -3.28 -21.68 3.53
C CYS A 144 -2.82 -21.32 2.11
N ARG A 145 -1.59 -21.70 1.70
CA ARG A 145 -1.12 -21.54 0.31
C ARG A 145 -1.63 -22.65 -0.62
N GLY A 146 -1.89 -23.86 -0.11
CA GLY A 146 -2.30 -25.02 -0.91
C GLY A 146 -3.79 -25.07 -1.30
N ARG A 147 -4.68 -24.47 -0.50
CA ARG A 147 -6.14 -24.62 -0.69
C ARG A 147 -6.74 -23.73 -1.80
N LEU A 148 -5.92 -22.96 -2.52
CA LEU A 148 -6.33 -22.17 -3.69
C LEU A 148 -5.87 -22.75 -5.04
N ARG A 149 -5.11 -23.86 -5.04
CA ARG A 149 -4.71 -24.59 -6.27
C ARG A 149 -5.70 -25.69 -6.70
N GLY A 150 -6.75 -25.98 -5.92
CA GLY A 150 -7.59 -27.17 -6.11
C GLY A 150 -8.95 -27.00 -6.81
N ARG A 151 -9.20 -25.91 -7.57
CA ARG A 151 -10.51 -25.74 -8.24
C ARG A 151 -10.46 -25.27 -9.70
N ARG A 152 -9.42 -25.68 -10.45
CA ARG A 152 -9.44 -25.71 -11.92
C ARG A 152 -8.88 -27.05 -12.37
N GLY A 153 -9.68 -27.83 -13.08
CA GLY A 153 -9.27 -29.09 -13.72
C GLY A 153 -9.92 -30.36 -13.17
N ARG A 154 -11.24 -30.49 -13.30
CA ARG A 154 -11.90 -31.80 -13.44
C ARG A 154 -12.94 -31.71 -14.54
N HIS A 155 -12.49 -31.61 -15.78
CA HIS A 155 -13.25 -31.97 -16.97
C HIS A 155 -12.24 -32.48 -18.00
N GLY A 156 -12.43 -33.72 -18.46
CA GLY A 156 -11.67 -34.33 -19.55
C GLY A 156 -10.79 -35.51 -19.14
N ALA A 157 -11.41 -36.66 -18.86
CA ALA A 157 -10.81 -37.97 -19.08
C ALA A 157 -11.94 -39.01 -19.15
N HIS A 158 -12.58 -39.07 -20.30
CA HIS A 158 -13.27 -40.27 -20.78
C HIS A 158 -12.84 -40.47 -22.23
N VAL A 159 -12.39 -41.71 -22.49
CA VAL A 159 -11.92 -42.31 -23.74
C VAL A 159 -10.49 -41.93 -24.13
#